data_AF-A0A959IFF6-F1
#
_entry.id   AF-A0A959IFF6-F1
#
_cell.length_a   1.000
_cell.length_b   1.000
_cell.length_c   1.000
_cell.angle_alpha   90.00
_cell.angle_beta   90.00
_cell.angle_gamma   90.00
#
_symmetry.space_group_name_H-M   'P 1'
#
loop_
_entity.id
_entity.type
_entity.pdbx_description
1 polymer ?
#
loop_
_entity_poly.entity_id
_entity_poly.type
_entity_poly.pdbx_seq_one_letter_code
_entity_poly.pdbx_strand_id
1 'polypeptide(L)'
;MIESLTYAELGQRLGISPEAARKKAKAARLPSTLGNDGKRRVSVDFCELRHTRRPAGDRPERSKPDLRPDIRAGELDKLREEIARTSVQAAIEASLQERIRGLETFLEEMRADRDAWRAQAQRSWWRRLVG
;
A
#
# COMPACT_ATOMS: atom_id res chain seq x y z
N MET A 1 -6.94 50.97 -4.13
CA MET A 1 -5.97 51.75 -3.32
C MET A 1 -4.78 50.83 -3.14
N ILE A 2 -3.62 51.22 -3.67
CA ILE A 2 -2.45 50.35 -3.71
C ILE A 2 -1.65 50.59 -2.42
N GLU A 3 -1.64 49.61 -1.52
CA GLU A 3 -0.85 49.65 -0.30
C GLU A 3 0.42 48.81 -0.47
N SER A 4 1.56 49.32 0.02
CA SER A 4 2.82 48.59 0.04
C SER A 4 3.00 47.91 1.41
N LEU A 5 2.93 46.58 1.46
CA LEU A 5 2.94 45.80 2.70
C LEU A 5 4.01 44.71 2.68
N THR A 6 4.57 44.39 3.84
CA THR A 6 5.43 43.22 4.00
C THR A 6 4.61 41.92 4.00
N TYR A 7 5.25 40.76 3.77
CA TYR A 7 4.56 39.47 3.81
C TYR A 7 3.90 39.16 5.17
N ALA A 8 4.46 39.68 6.26
CA ALA A 8 3.91 39.52 7.60
C ALA A 8 2.62 40.34 7.78
N GLU A 9 2.64 41.61 7.38
CA GLU A 9 1.46 42.49 7.42
C GLU A 9 0.37 42.02 6.46
N LEU A 10 0.77 41.54 5.27
CA LEU A 10 -0.14 40.92 4.30
C LEU A 10 -0.80 39.65 4.86
N GLY A 11 -0.02 38.84 5.60
CA GLY A 11 -0.53 37.67 6.30
C GLY A 11 -1.52 38.03 7.40
N GLN A 12 -1.18 38.98 8.26
CA GLN A 12 -2.06 39.46 9.34
C GLN A 12 -3.39 40.00 8.79
N ARG A 13 -3.33 40.79 7.71
CA ARG A 13 -4.53 41.41 7.13
C ARG A 13 -5.43 40.42 6.37
N LEU A 14 -4.86 39.33 5.85
CA LEU A 14 -5.59 38.25 5.21
C LEU A 14 -5.95 37.09 6.16
N GLY A 15 -5.50 37.13 7.43
CA GLY A 15 -5.69 36.03 8.39
C GLY A 15 -4.95 34.74 8.02
N ILE A 16 -3.84 34.84 7.28
CA ILE A 16 -3.04 33.70 6.82
C ILE A 16 -1.60 33.78 7.31
N SER A 17 -0.92 32.63 7.36
CA SER A 17 0.52 32.58 7.66
C SER A 17 1.33 33.45 6.70
N PRO A 18 2.44 34.08 7.15
CA PRO A 18 3.34 34.86 6.28
C PRO A 18 3.87 34.05 5.08
N GLU A 19 4.02 32.73 5.22
CA GLU A 19 4.45 31.87 4.10
C GLU A 19 3.33 31.66 3.07
N ALA A 20 2.08 31.53 3.55
CA ALA A 20 0.90 31.45 2.70
C ALA A 20 0.67 32.78 1.97
N ALA A 21 0.90 33.91 2.64
CA ALA A 21 0.93 35.25 2.04
C ALA A 21 1.96 35.35 0.91
N ARG A 22 3.19 34.86 1.12
CA ARG A 22 4.23 34.80 0.08
C ARG A 22 3.80 33.95 -1.11
N LYS A 23 3.26 32.75 -0.88
CA LYS A 23 2.75 31.86 -1.95
C LYS A 23 1.62 32.52 -2.73
N LYS A 24 0.70 33.20 -2.04
CA LYS A 24 -0.42 33.92 -2.67
C LYS A 24 0.06 35.11 -3.52
N ALA A 25 0.99 35.92 -3.00
CA ALA A 25 1.59 37.01 -3.77
C ALA A 25 2.34 36.51 -5.01
N LYS A 26 3.07 35.38 -4.90
CA LYS A 26 3.74 34.73 -6.03
C LYS A 26 2.74 34.19 -7.05
N ALA A 27 1.65 33.57 -6.59
CA ALA A 27 0.60 33.02 -7.45
C ALA A 27 -0.17 34.12 -8.20
N ALA A 28 -0.42 35.25 -7.54
CA ALA A 28 -1.08 36.43 -8.12
C ALA A 28 -0.11 37.34 -8.91
N ARG A 29 1.17 36.96 -9.05
CA ARG A 29 2.22 37.72 -9.75
C ARG A 29 2.27 39.20 -9.34
N LEU A 30 2.09 39.47 -8.05
CA LEU A 30 2.06 40.85 -7.54
C LEU A 30 3.45 41.51 -7.65
N PRO A 31 3.51 42.81 -8.02
CA PRO A 31 4.76 43.55 -8.05
C PRO A 31 5.35 43.63 -6.65
N SER A 32 6.64 43.33 -6.56
CA SER A 32 7.36 43.23 -5.30
C SER A 32 8.67 43.99 -5.41
N THR A 33 8.90 44.92 -4.48
CA THR A 33 10.10 45.76 -4.43
C THR A 33 10.88 45.47 -3.15
N LEU A 34 12.21 45.50 -3.24
CA LEU A 34 13.05 45.45 -2.05
C LEU A 34 13.03 46.84 -1.39
N GLY A 35 12.51 46.93 -0.18
CA GLY A 35 12.51 48.18 0.58
C GLY A 35 13.90 48.49 1.15
N ASN A 36 14.12 49.75 1.52
CA ASN A 36 15.37 50.23 2.13
C ASN A 36 15.74 49.50 3.43
N ASP A 37 14.76 48.88 4.09
CA ASP A 37 14.93 48.12 5.34
C ASP A 37 15.39 46.65 5.11
N GLY A 38 15.79 46.29 3.88
CA GLY A 38 16.14 44.92 3.49
C GLY A 38 14.94 43.96 3.40
N LYS A 39 13.72 44.43 3.71
CA LYS A 39 12.50 43.63 3.64
C LYS A 39 11.80 43.81 2.30
N ARG A 40 11.32 42.71 1.74
CA ARG A 40 10.55 42.69 0.49
C ARG A 40 9.12 43.17 0.75
N ARG A 41 8.72 44.27 0.09
CA ARG A 41 7.37 44.84 0.14
C ARG A 41 6.62 44.48 -1.13
N VAL A 42 5.36 44.07 -0.98
CA VAL A 42 4.45 43.74 -2.06
C VAL A 42 3.47 44.89 -2.21
N SER A 43 3.32 45.42 -3.42
CA SER A 43 2.27 46.39 -3.73
C SER A 43 0.98 45.65 -4.03
N VAL A 44 -0.05 45.92 -3.25
CA VAL A 44 -1.29 45.16 -3.17
C VAL A 44 -2.46 46.11 -3.42
N ASP A 45 -3.23 45.88 -4.49
CA ASP A 45 -4.58 46.42 -4.54
C ASP A 45 -5.57 45.39 -3.96
N PHE A 46 -6.10 45.70 -2.79
CA PHE A 46 -7.01 44.80 -2.06
C PHE A 46 -8.36 44.60 -2.74
N CYS A 47 -8.78 45.50 -3.63
CA CYS A 47 -10.01 45.32 -4.40
C CYS A 47 -9.89 44.15 -5.39
N GLU A 48 -8.73 43.97 -6.02
CA GLU A 48 -8.51 42.91 -7.01
C GLU A 48 -8.25 41.53 -6.38
N LEU A 49 -7.63 41.50 -5.20
CA LEU A 49 -7.29 40.25 -4.50
C LEU A 49 -8.48 39.48 -3.94
N ARG A 50 -9.63 40.13 -3.75
CA ARG A 50 -10.86 39.49 -3.25
C ARG A 50 -11.61 38.70 -4.33
N HIS A 51 -11.29 38.86 -5.62
CA HIS A 51 -12.12 38.32 -6.71
C HIS A 51 -11.42 37.39 -7.70
N THR A 52 -10.15 37.03 -7.50
CA THR A 52 -9.50 36.05 -8.36
C THR A 52 -9.68 34.63 -7.81
N ARG A 53 -10.82 33.99 -8.12
CA ARG A 53 -10.81 32.52 -8.27
C ARG A 53 -9.86 32.25 -9.42
N ARG A 54 -8.69 31.68 -9.12
CA ARG A 54 -7.75 31.24 -10.15
C ARG A 54 -8.52 30.34 -11.13
N PRO A 55 -8.53 30.61 -12.44
CA PRO A 55 -9.07 29.66 -13.40
C PRO A 55 -8.34 28.34 -13.19
N ALA A 56 -9.05 27.21 -13.30
CA ALA A 56 -8.53 25.87 -13.06
C ALA A 56 -7.51 25.43 -14.14
N GLY A 57 -6.55 26.28 -14.48
CA GLY A 57 -5.40 25.98 -15.32
C GLY A 57 -4.20 25.66 -14.42
N ASP A 58 -3.65 24.46 -14.63
CA ASP A 58 -2.44 23.93 -13.99
C ASP A 58 -2.51 23.74 -12.47
N ARG A 59 -3.48 22.95 -12.02
CA ARG A 59 -3.13 21.92 -11.03
C ARG A 59 -2.33 20.88 -11.83
N PRO A 60 -1.11 20.48 -11.45
CA PRO A 60 -0.62 19.18 -11.90
C PRO A 60 -1.62 18.19 -11.32
N GLU A 61 -2.59 17.82 -12.14
CA GLU A 61 -3.38 16.63 -11.97
C GLU A 61 -2.33 15.58 -11.61
N ARG A 62 -2.42 14.99 -10.42
CA ARG A 62 -1.64 13.80 -10.13
C ARG A 62 -1.98 12.88 -11.28
N SER A 63 -1.08 12.79 -12.25
CA SER A 63 -1.31 11.99 -13.44
C SER A 63 -1.60 10.62 -12.88
N LYS A 64 -2.87 10.22 -12.92
CA LYS A 64 -3.20 8.81 -12.92
C LYS A 64 -2.30 8.29 -14.04
N PRO A 65 -1.46 7.28 -13.80
CA PRO A 65 -0.66 6.77 -14.89
C PRO A 65 -1.66 6.40 -15.98
N ASP A 66 -1.62 7.13 -17.09
CA ASP A 66 -2.36 6.86 -18.32
C ASP A 66 -1.71 5.61 -18.94
N LEU A 67 -1.75 4.53 -18.18
CA LEU A 67 -1.56 3.19 -18.71
C LEU A 67 -2.78 2.99 -19.60
N ARG A 68 -2.52 2.88 -20.90
CA ARG A 68 -3.56 2.59 -21.87
C ARG A 68 -4.38 1.36 -21.38
N PRO A 69 -5.71 1.37 -21.56
CA PRO A 69 -6.60 0.36 -20.96
C PRO A 69 -6.29 -1.08 -21.43
N ASP A 70 -5.67 -1.24 -22.60
CA ASP A 70 -5.13 -2.49 -23.15
C ASP A 70 -3.97 -3.06 -22.33
N ILE A 71 -3.03 -2.23 -21.88
CA ILE A 71 -1.90 -2.65 -21.03
C ILE A 71 -2.41 -3.14 -19.68
N ARG A 72 -3.35 -2.41 -19.07
CA ARG A 72 -3.99 -2.81 -17.80
C ARG A 72 -4.77 -4.11 -17.93
N ALA A 73 -5.51 -4.30 -19.02
CA ALA A 73 -6.24 -5.53 -19.26
C ALA A 73 -5.29 -6.73 -19.37
N GLY A 74 -4.20 -6.60 -20.13
CA GLY A 74 -3.19 -7.65 -20.26
C GLY A 74 -2.47 -7.98 -18.95
N GLU A 75 -2.19 -7.00 -18.09
CA GLU A 75 -1.62 -7.22 -16.76
C GLU A 75 -2.60 -7.96 -15.83
N LEU A 76 -3.89 -7.59 -15.88
CA LEU A 76 -4.93 -8.27 -15.10
C LEU A 76 -5.14 -9.72 -15.54
N ASP A 77 -5.09 -10.00 -16.84
CA ASP A 77 -5.24 -11.35 -17.36
C ASP A 77 -4.04 -12.23 -16.96
N LYS A 78 -2.81 -11.71 -17.02
CA LYS A 78 -1.62 -12.41 -16.50
C LYS A 78 -1.76 -12.73 -15.01
N LEU A 79 -2.19 -11.76 -14.21
CA LEU A 79 -2.35 -11.94 -12.78
C LEU A 79 -3.46 -12.97 -12.46
N ARG A 80 -4.54 -12.98 -13.24
CA ARG A 80 -5.60 -13.99 -13.13
C ARG A 80 -5.11 -15.39 -13.49
N GLU A 81 -4.30 -15.52 -14.54
CA GLU A 81 -3.71 -16.79 -14.91
C GLU A 81 -2.77 -17.31 -13.81
N GLU A 82 -1.98 -16.42 -13.21
CA GLU A 82 -1.09 -16.77 -12.10
C GLU A 82 -1.90 -17.22 -10.88
N ILE A 83 -2.94 -16.47 -10.49
CA ILE A 83 -3.85 -16.87 -9.40
C ILE A 83 -4.48 -18.25 -9.69
N ALA A 84 -4.95 -18.47 -10.92
CA ALA A 84 -5.52 -19.76 -11.31
C ALA A 84 -4.49 -20.89 -11.18
N ARG A 85 -3.26 -20.69 -11.68
CA ARG A 85 -2.17 -21.66 -11.58
C ARG A 85 -1.82 -21.97 -10.13
N THR A 86 -1.64 -20.96 -9.29
CA THR A 86 -1.35 -21.12 -7.86
C THR A 86 -2.50 -21.83 -7.14
N SER A 87 -3.76 -21.52 -7.47
CA SER A 87 -4.92 -22.17 -6.85
C SER A 87 -5.00 -23.66 -7.19
N VAL A 88 -4.71 -24.05 -8.43
CA VAL A 88 -4.66 -25.46 -8.86
C VAL A 88 -3.53 -26.18 -8.15
N GLN A 89 -2.36 -25.55 -8.05
CA GLN A 89 -1.22 -26.14 -7.34
C GLN A 89 -1.53 -26.35 -5.86
N ALA A 90 -2.14 -25.37 -5.19
CA ALA A 90 -2.55 -25.50 -3.79
C ALA A 90 -3.57 -26.64 -3.59
N ALA A 91 -4.51 -26.84 -4.53
CA ALA A 91 -5.46 -27.94 -4.48
C ALA A 91 -4.77 -29.31 -4.62
N ILE A 92 -3.77 -29.41 -5.50
CA ILE A 92 -2.97 -30.64 -5.65
C ILE A 92 -2.17 -30.91 -4.37
N GLU A 93 -1.51 -29.90 -3.82
CA GLU A 93 -0.72 -30.04 -2.58
C GLU A 93 -1.59 -30.50 -1.41
N ALA A 94 -2.79 -29.92 -1.24
CA ALA A 94 -3.73 -30.35 -0.21
C ALA A 94 -4.16 -31.82 -0.39
N SER A 95 -4.46 -32.24 -1.62
CA SER A 95 -4.81 -33.64 -1.92
C SER A 95 -3.66 -34.61 -1.63
N LEU A 96 -2.42 -34.22 -1.94
CA LEU A 96 -1.24 -35.01 -1.63
C LEU A 96 -0.99 -35.09 -0.12
N GLN A 97 -1.19 -34.01 0.61
CA GLN A 97 -1.06 -33.99 2.08
C GLN A 97 -2.03 -34.95 2.75
N GLU A 98 -3.30 -34.98 2.32
CA GLU A 98 -4.28 -35.95 2.83
C GLU A 98 -3.88 -37.40 2.53
N ARG A 99 -3.35 -37.66 1.32
CA ARG A 99 -2.83 -38.99 0.97
C ARG A 99 -1.63 -39.39 1.81
N ILE A 100 -0.67 -38.48 2.03
CA ILE A 100 0.50 -38.70 2.88
C ILE A 100 0.05 -39.03 4.29
N ARG A 101 -0.85 -38.22 4.86
CA ARG A 101 -1.40 -38.44 6.19
C ARG A 101 -2.06 -39.82 6.31
N GLY A 102 -2.84 -40.21 5.32
CA GLY A 102 -3.46 -41.55 5.29
C GLY A 102 -2.44 -42.68 5.22
N LEU A 103 -1.35 -42.50 4.47
CA LEU A 103 -0.27 -43.48 4.40
C LEU A 103 0.51 -43.56 5.72
N GLU A 104 0.75 -42.44 6.38
CA GLU A 104 1.39 -42.39 7.70
C GLU A 104 0.55 -43.14 8.74
N THR A 105 -0.76 -42.89 8.80
CA THR A 105 -1.66 -43.62 9.71
C THR A 105 -1.66 -45.12 9.42
N PHE A 106 -1.72 -45.50 8.13
CA PHE A 106 -1.68 -46.91 7.75
C PHE A 106 -0.35 -47.59 8.15
N LEU A 107 0.77 -46.87 7.99
CA LEU A 107 2.08 -47.38 8.41
C LEU A 107 2.19 -47.54 9.93
N GLU A 108 1.59 -46.62 10.70
CA GLU A 108 1.53 -46.73 12.16
C GLU A 108 0.71 -47.95 12.59
N GLU A 109 -0.46 -48.17 11.99
CA GLU A 109 -1.30 -49.34 12.25
C GLU A 109 -0.54 -50.64 11.95
N MET A 110 0.15 -50.73 10.81
CA MET A 110 0.94 -51.91 10.43
C MET A 110 2.13 -52.14 11.37
N ARG A 111 2.77 -51.07 11.85
CA ARG A 111 3.83 -51.19 12.87
C ARG A 111 3.27 -51.70 14.19
N ALA A 112 2.13 -51.15 14.64
CA ALA A 112 1.46 -51.56 15.86
C ALA A 112 1.02 -53.03 15.80
N ASP A 113 0.41 -53.46 14.69
CA ASP A 113 0.01 -54.85 14.47
C ASP A 113 1.22 -55.78 14.53
N ARG A 114 2.28 -55.48 13.77
CA ARG A 114 3.54 -56.25 13.80
C ARG A 114 4.11 -56.37 15.20
N ASP A 115 4.12 -55.28 15.96
CA ASP A 115 4.70 -55.27 17.32
C ASP A 115 3.79 -56.05 18.31
N ALA A 116 2.46 -56.01 18.13
CA ALA A 116 1.52 -56.85 18.86
C ALA A 116 1.73 -58.34 18.56
N TRP A 117 1.91 -58.72 17.28
CA TRP A 117 2.24 -60.09 16.87
C TRP A 117 3.56 -60.56 17.49
N ARG A 118 4.59 -59.70 17.49
CA ARG A 118 5.88 -60.01 18.15
C ARG A 118 5.70 -60.24 19.64
N ALA A 119 4.95 -59.37 20.33
CA ALA A 119 4.69 -59.53 21.76
C ALA A 119 3.89 -60.81 22.07
N GLN A 120 2.92 -61.16 21.23
CA GLN A 120 2.13 -62.39 21.37
C GLN A 120 2.98 -63.63 21.15
N ALA A 121 3.79 -63.65 20.09
CA ALA A 121 4.76 -64.72 19.83
C ALA A 121 5.76 -64.84 20.99
N GLN A 122 6.16 -63.71 21.58
CA GLN A 122 7.05 -63.71 22.73
C GLN A 122 6.42 -64.37 23.97
N ARG A 123 5.17 -64.03 24.28
CA ARG A 123 4.44 -64.60 25.42
C ARG A 123 4.16 -66.09 25.25
N SER A 124 3.98 -66.57 24.03
CA SER A 124 3.69 -67.98 23.76
C SER A 124 4.92 -68.89 23.89
N TRP A 125 6.14 -68.42 23.56
CA TRP A 125 7.35 -69.21 23.78
C TRP A 125 7.74 -69.28 25.26
N TRP A 126 7.65 -68.18 26.00
CA TRP A 126 7.94 -68.18 27.45
C TRP A 126 6.99 -69.10 28.23
N ARG A 127 5.69 -69.12 27.88
CA ARG A 127 4.73 -70.05 28.51
C ARG A 127 5.05 -71.53 28.29
N ARG A 128 5.74 -71.88 27.21
CA ARG A 128 6.18 -73.27 26.94
C ARG A 128 7.46 -73.66 27.65
N LEU A 129 8.21 -72.70 28.20
CA LEU A 129 9.50 -72.93 28.87
C LEU A 129 9.38 -72.97 30.39
N VAL A 130 8.32 -72.40 30.95
CA VAL A 130 8.10 -72.27 32.42
C VAL A 130 6.92 -73.12 32.92
N GLY A 131 6.26 -73.87 32.03
CA GLY A 131 5.26 -74.90 32.37
C GLY A 131 5.81 -76.29 32.12
#